data_AF-A0A2I0WCT1-F1
#
_entry.id   AF-A0A2I0WCT1-F1
#
_cell.length_a   1.000
_cell.length_b   1.000
_cell.length_c   1.000
_cell.angle_alpha   90.00
_cell.angle_beta   90.00
_cell.angle_gamma   90.00
#
_symmetry.space_group_name_H-M   'P 1'
#
loop_
_entity.id
_entity.type
_entity.pdbx_description
1 polymer ?
#
loop_
_entity_poly.entity_id
_entity_poly.type
_entity_poly.pdbx_seq_one_letter_code
_entity_poly.pdbx_strand_id
1 'polypeptide(L)'
;MFFGCMNIHASCSQNWKHNLASYLGFFLITIFFSSLEDCVVKGLDLERLTQESFGSVSLDSYYRNQYHQSEEGSCLSSLNSVSCQDLKGIGSLNETCIISSNLSYTDDLCIYGTGNLEISPGVSIICAAKGCYVTVNISGIVRVGSYAEIIAGSIIFVSTNLSLDLHSTINTAASGGPPPEQTSGTPIGYDGAGGGHGGRGASCLKSNKTNWGGDVYAWSTLSEPWSYGSKGGSTSADKLYGGDGGGRIKFDVRDLLNVDGLVTADGGAGGLKGGGGSGGSILIYALKLKGKGTISAAGGSGWGGGGGGRISLVCYAIQDVTITVHDQTVLVYLDPCILKWDRADYRICSYSRL
;
A
#
# COMPACT_ATOMS: atom_id res chain seq x y z
N MET A 1 -13.21 59.97 -9.99
CA MET A 1 -12.32 59.11 -9.16
C MET A 1 -12.28 57.75 -9.85
N PHE A 2 -11.33 57.52 -10.77
CA PHE A 2 -9.99 56.93 -10.55
C PHE A 2 -10.08 55.52 -9.94
N PHE A 3 -9.94 54.45 -10.76
CA PHE A 3 -8.71 53.69 -11.11
C PHE A 3 -8.16 52.87 -9.92
N GLY A 4 -7.80 51.59 -10.01
CA GLY A 4 -7.70 50.67 -11.15
C GLY A 4 -7.26 49.26 -10.72
N CYS A 5 -7.35 48.31 -11.66
CA CYS A 5 -6.70 47.01 -11.62
C CYS A 5 -5.17 47.14 -11.64
N MET A 6 -4.44 46.22 -11.01
CA MET A 6 -3.03 46.01 -11.28
C MET A 6 -2.79 44.55 -11.66
N ASN A 7 -2.66 44.34 -12.98
CA ASN A 7 -1.93 43.24 -13.60
C ASN A 7 -0.44 43.44 -13.33
N ILE A 8 0.29 42.36 -13.04
CA ILE A 8 1.72 42.30 -13.38
C ILE A 8 1.96 41.03 -14.19
N HIS A 9 1.96 41.24 -15.50
CA HIS A 9 2.72 40.44 -16.45
C HIS A 9 4.18 40.87 -16.32
N ALA A 10 5.11 39.93 -16.18
CA ALA A 10 6.51 40.16 -16.52
C ALA A 10 7.06 38.94 -17.25
N SER A 11 7.08 39.08 -18.57
CA SER A 11 7.84 38.28 -19.53
C SER A 11 9.32 38.35 -19.19
N CYS A 12 10.01 37.22 -19.20
CA CYS A 12 11.47 37.17 -19.20
C CYS A 12 11.94 36.65 -20.56
N SER A 13 12.44 37.56 -21.39
CA SER A 13 13.08 37.25 -22.68
C SER A 13 14.38 38.05 -22.79
N GLN A 14 15.46 37.31 -23.02
CA GLN A 14 16.76 37.71 -23.61
C GLN A 14 17.67 38.58 -22.71
N ASN A 15 18.99 38.42 -22.65
CA ASN A 15 19.94 37.84 -23.59
C ASN A 15 21.25 37.39 -22.91
N TRP A 16 21.77 36.31 -23.47
CA TRP A 16 23.14 35.81 -23.53
C TRP A 16 24.30 36.81 -23.31
N LYS A 17 25.23 36.43 -22.43
CA LYS A 17 26.67 36.63 -22.67
C LYS A 17 27.44 35.37 -22.28
N HIS A 18 28.13 34.84 -23.29
CA HIS A 18 29.07 33.74 -23.23
C HIS A 18 30.43 34.16 -22.63
N ASN A 19 31.17 33.13 -22.20
CA ASN A 19 32.60 32.90 -22.37
C ASN A 19 33.58 33.12 -21.20
N LEU A 20 34.08 31.95 -20.76
CA LEU A 20 35.47 31.48 -20.78
C LEU A 20 36.49 32.03 -19.77
N ALA A 21 37.05 31.02 -19.08
CA ALA A 21 38.48 30.78 -18.87
C ALA A 21 39.13 31.34 -17.60
N SER A 22 39.41 30.39 -16.69
CA SER A 22 40.77 29.96 -16.33
C SER A 22 41.76 31.02 -15.84
N TYR A 23 42.17 30.92 -14.57
CA TYR A 23 43.55 30.61 -14.13
C TYR A 23 43.84 31.21 -12.74
N LEU A 24 44.53 30.40 -11.91
CA LEU A 24 45.40 30.78 -10.77
C LEU A 24 44.68 31.43 -9.57
N GLY A 25 44.88 31.04 -8.31
CA GLY A 25 45.89 30.25 -7.65
C GLY A 25 45.85 30.67 -6.16
N PHE A 26 45.79 29.69 -5.27
CA PHE A 26 46.07 29.73 -3.83
C PHE A 26 46.53 31.06 -3.20
N PHE A 27 45.77 31.60 -2.24
CA PHE A 27 46.15 31.78 -0.81
C PHE A 27 45.10 32.64 -0.06
N LEU A 28 44.88 32.31 1.23
CA LEU A 28 44.26 33.12 2.31
C LEU A 28 42.72 33.20 2.35
N ILE A 29 42.12 32.57 3.37
CA ILE A 29 41.44 33.22 4.53
C ILE A 29 40.68 32.14 5.31
N THR A 30 41.28 31.69 6.41
CA THR A 30 40.54 31.38 7.64
C THR A 30 40.00 32.69 8.21
N ILE A 31 38.88 32.62 8.93
CA ILE A 31 38.11 33.69 9.61
C ILE A 31 36.92 34.18 8.78
N PHE A 32 35.72 33.68 9.13
CA PHE A 32 34.56 34.49 9.55
C PHE A 32 33.37 33.55 9.85
N PHE A 33 33.45 32.85 10.98
CA PHE A 33 32.26 32.49 11.75
C PHE A 33 31.89 33.74 12.56
N SER A 34 30.86 34.47 12.18
CA SER A 34 30.06 35.38 13.02
C SER A 34 29.16 36.25 12.14
N SER A 35 27.88 35.92 12.08
CA SER A 35 26.76 36.88 12.04
C SER A 35 25.48 36.17 11.64
N LEU A 36 24.74 35.70 12.63
CA LEU A 36 23.27 35.69 12.64
C LEU A 36 22.80 35.30 14.05
N GLU A 37 23.09 36.19 15.00
CA GLU A 37 22.19 36.43 16.13
C GLU A 37 21.19 37.49 15.67
N ASP A 38 19.91 37.12 15.62
CA ASP A 38 18.83 37.83 16.32
C ASP A 38 17.45 37.34 15.84
N CYS A 39 16.82 36.47 16.63
CA CYS A 39 15.40 36.55 16.95
C CYS A 39 15.12 35.83 18.27
N VAL A 40 15.14 36.62 19.34
CA VAL A 40 14.69 36.27 20.68
C VAL A 40 13.16 36.23 20.71
N VAL A 41 12.58 35.13 21.19
CA VAL A 41 11.25 35.13 21.82
C VAL A 41 11.47 34.84 23.31
N LYS A 42 11.19 35.82 24.16
CA LYS A 42 11.18 35.71 25.62
C LYS A 42 9.83 35.17 26.10
N GLY A 43 9.88 34.22 27.04
CA GLY A 43 8.86 34.09 28.09
C GLY A 43 8.08 32.78 28.11
N LEU A 44 8.64 31.77 28.79
CA LEU A 44 7.89 30.86 29.68
C LEU A 44 8.93 30.23 30.64
N ASP A 45 8.93 30.73 31.88
CA ASP A 45 9.80 30.30 32.97
C ASP A 45 9.55 28.83 33.34
N LEU A 46 10.62 28.05 33.35
CA LEU A 46 10.62 26.62 33.64
C LEU A 46 11.09 26.35 35.09
N GLU A 47 10.47 26.99 36.09
CA GLU A 47 10.72 26.70 37.51
C GLU A 47 9.44 26.77 38.34
N ARG A 48 8.49 25.85 38.08
CA ARG A 48 7.46 25.38 39.04
C ARG A 48 6.46 24.46 38.37
N LEU A 49 6.81 23.20 38.16
CA LEU A 49 5.83 22.12 38.32
C LEU A 49 6.55 20.90 38.90
N THR A 50 6.24 20.69 40.17
CA THR A 50 6.59 19.55 41.00
C THR A 50 6.05 18.26 40.41
N GLN A 51 6.89 17.25 40.51
CA GLN A 51 6.63 15.82 40.53
C GLN A 51 5.24 15.45 41.08
N GLU A 52 4.24 15.34 40.21
CA GLU A 52 3.03 14.50 40.35
C GLU A 52 2.28 14.49 39.00
N SER A 53 1.89 13.30 38.53
CA SER A 53 1.10 12.99 37.33
C SER A 53 1.81 12.76 35.97
N PHE A 54 2.97 12.09 35.93
CA PHE A 54 3.27 11.21 34.79
C PHE A 54 2.73 9.81 35.10
N GLY A 55 1.45 9.59 34.79
CA GLY A 55 0.92 8.23 34.70
C GLY A 55 1.66 7.52 33.57
N SER A 56 2.19 6.33 33.84
CA SER A 56 2.73 5.44 32.80
C SER A 56 1.61 5.12 31.81
N VAL A 57 1.59 5.79 30.66
CA VAL A 57 0.67 5.47 29.58
C VAL A 57 1.11 4.13 29.01
N SER A 58 0.41 3.07 29.39
CA SER A 58 0.58 1.74 28.80
C SER A 58 0.28 1.81 27.30
N LEU A 59 1.15 1.19 26.50
CA LEU A 59 1.02 0.97 25.06
C LEU A 59 -0.34 0.33 24.68
N ASP A 60 -1.01 -0.35 25.63
CA ASP A 60 -2.34 -0.96 25.45
C ASP A 60 -3.46 0.06 25.26
N SER A 61 -3.29 1.30 25.72
CA SER A 61 -4.38 2.30 25.73
C SER A 61 -4.59 2.99 24.37
N TYR A 62 -3.59 2.98 23.48
CA TYR A 62 -3.73 3.50 22.11
C TYR A 62 -4.31 2.46 21.15
N TYR A 63 -3.99 1.17 21.33
CA TYR A 63 -4.51 0.08 20.49
C TYR A 63 -6.02 -0.20 20.66
N ARG A 64 -6.69 0.34 21.69
CA ARG A 64 -8.06 -0.09 22.06
C ARG A 64 -9.20 0.86 21.66
N ASN A 65 -8.95 1.99 20.98
CA ASN A 65 -10.01 2.96 20.65
C ASN A 65 -10.14 3.25 19.15
N GLN A 66 -10.19 2.20 18.33
CA GLN A 66 -10.67 2.31 16.95
C GLN A 66 -11.50 1.09 16.51
N TYR A 67 -12.42 0.65 17.38
CA TYR A 67 -13.51 -0.24 16.97
C TYR A 67 -14.73 0.61 16.60
N HIS A 68 -14.90 0.87 15.30
CA HIS A 68 -16.19 1.19 14.70
C HIS A 68 -16.30 0.59 13.28
N GLN A 69 -16.45 -0.73 13.27
CA GLN A 69 -17.43 -1.54 12.51
C GLN A 69 -17.80 -1.10 11.07
N SER A 70 -17.29 -1.84 10.07
CA SER A 70 -18.11 -2.53 9.05
C SER A 70 -17.23 -3.41 8.13
N GLU A 71 -17.53 -4.71 8.09
CA GLU A 71 -16.95 -5.80 7.29
C GLU A 71 -15.60 -6.42 7.75
N GLU A 72 -15.57 -6.93 8.98
CA GLU A 72 -14.75 -8.10 9.30
C GLU A 72 -15.24 -9.29 8.46
N GLY A 73 -14.33 -9.89 7.70
CA GLY A 73 -14.62 -10.90 6.68
C GLY A 73 -15.32 -12.17 7.18
N SER A 74 -15.73 -13.00 6.23
CA SER A 74 -16.54 -14.22 6.37
C SER A 74 -16.12 -15.23 7.46
N CYS A 75 -14.93 -15.12 8.03
CA CYS A 75 -14.46 -15.86 9.20
C CYS A 75 -15.11 -15.39 10.52
N LEU A 76 -16.39 -14.98 10.51
CA LEU A 76 -17.10 -14.33 11.62
C LEU A 76 -17.41 -15.27 12.81
N SER A 77 -17.04 -16.55 12.73
CA SER A 77 -17.20 -17.50 13.83
C SER A 77 -16.07 -18.53 13.85
N SER A 78 -15.62 -18.90 15.05
CA SER A 78 -14.65 -20.00 15.28
C SER A 78 -15.16 -21.38 14.82
N LEU A 79 -16.37 -21.46 14.26
CA LEU A 79 -16.98 -22.69 13.73
C LEU A 79 -16.40 -23.08 12.37
N ASN A 80 -15.79 -22.14 11.63
CA ASN A 80 -15.16 -22.40 10.34
C ASN A 80 -13.62 -22.45 10.43
N SER A 81 -13.07 -22.58 11.64
CA SER A 81 -11.62 -22.71 11.81
C SER A 81 -11.17 -24.11 11.42
N VAL A 82 -10.15 -24.21 10.56
CA VAL A 82 -9.54 -25.49 10.21
C VAL A 82 -8.55 -25.95 11.29
N SER A 83 -8.41 -27.26 11.47
CA SER A 83 -7.34 -27.85 12.29
C SER A 83 -6.02 -27.92 11.54
N CYS A 84 -4.92 -28.21 12.24
CA CYS A 84 -3.63 -28.45 11.58
C CYS A 84 -3.70 -29.66 10.63
N GLN A 85 -4.51 -30.67 10.97
CA GLN A 85 -4.71 -31.86 10.17
C GLN A 85 -5.49 -31.56 8.89
N ASP A 86 -6.49 -30.67 8.95
CA ASP A 86 -7.25 -30.22 7.77
C ASP A 86 -6.36 -29.44 6.79
N LEU A 87 -5.34 -28.75 7.32
CA LEU A 87 -4.28 -28.09 6.56
C LEU A 87 -3.22 -29.06 6.02
N LYS A 88 -3.43 -30.38 6.17
CA LYS A 88 -2.44 -31.44 5.86
C LYS A 88 -1.08 -31.18 6.53
N GLY A 89 -1.11 -30.52 7.68
CA GLY A 89 0.05 -30.18 8.48
C GLY A 89 0.32 -31.19 9.58
N ILE A 90 1.50 -31.07 10.18
CA ILE A 90 1.94 -31.87 11.32
C ILE A 90 1.95 -30.99 12.56
N GLY A 91 1.40 -31.51 13.66
CA GLY A 91 1.34 -30.83 14.95
C GLY A 91 -0.04 -30.23 15.26
N SER A 92 -0.06 -29.05 15.88
CA SER A 92 -1.27 -28.39 16.37
C SER A 92 -1.14 -26.87 16.28
N LEU A 93 -2.24 -26.18 15.94
CA LEU A 93 -2.28 -24.71 15.85
C LEU A 93 -2.11 -24.02 17.22
N ASN A 94 -2.26 -24.76 18.33
CA ASN A 94 -2.03 -24.24 19.68
C ASN A 94 -0.58 -24.43 20.18
N GLU A 95 0.22 -25.24 19.47
CA GLU A 95 1.64 -25.48 19.76
C GLU A 95 2.47 -25.02 18.56
N THR A 96 2.74 -25.93 17.63
CA THR A 96 3.33 -25.61 16.33
C THR A 96 2.62 -26.46 15.27
N CYS A 97 2.11 -25.82 14.23
CA CYS A 97 1.58 -26.47 13.05
C CYS A 97 2.52 -26.22 11.88
N ILE A 98 3.00 -27.30 11.26
CA ILE A 98 3.88 -27.24 10.08
C ILE A 98 3.10 -27.72 8.87
N ILE A 99 2.84 -26.83 7.91
CA ILE A 99 2.21 -27.16 6.63
C ILE A 99 3.32 -27.49 5.64
N SER A 100 3.30 -28.70 5.09
CA SER A 100 4.30 -29.18 4.11
C SER A 100 3.67 -29.67 2.81
N SER A 101 2.40 -29.34 2.57
CA SER A 101 1.62 -29.76 1.40
C SER A 101 0.88 -28.58 0.79
N ASN A 102 0.72 -28.60 -0.53
CA ASN A 102 -0.07 -27.60 -1.25
C ASN A 102 -1.56 -27.74 -0.92
N LEU A 103 -2.21 -26.59 -0.77
CA LEU A 103 -3.62 -26.47 -0.42
C LEU A 103 -4.33 -25.61 -1.46
N SER A 104 -5.53 -26.02 -1.84
CA SER A 104 -6.38 -25.30 -2.79
C SER A 104 -7.81 -25.31 -2.29
N TYR A 105 -8.40 -24.12 -2.18
CA TYR A 105 -9.73 -23.87 -1.65
C TYR A 105 -10.56 -23.07 -2.64
N THR A 106 -11.86 -23.32 -2.64
CA THR A 106 -12.87 -22.55 -3.38
C THR A 106 -13.54 -21.48 -2.53
N ASP A 107 -13.49 -21.66 -1.21
CA ASP A 107 -14.14 -20.82 -0.21
C ASP A 107 -13.08 -20.26 0.75
N ASP A 108 -13.53 -19.44 1.68
CA ASP A 108 -12.65 -18.76 2.62
C ASP A 108 -11.94 -19.74 3.57
N LEU A 109 -10.65 -19.48 3.78
CA LEU A 109 -9.80 -20.26 4.68
C LEU A 109 -9.52 -19.46 5.94
N CYS A 110 -9.89 -20.01 7.10
CA CYS A 110 -9.71 -19.36 8.39
C CYS A 110 -8.87 -20.25 9.33
N ILE A 111 -7.67 -19.80 9.67
CA ILE A 111 -6.70 -20.52 10.50
C ILE A 111 -6.56 -19.78 11.83
N TYR A 112 -6.90 -20.44 12.93
CA TYR A 112 -6.85 -19.88 14.28
C TYR A 112 -6.03 -20.76 15.23
N GLY A 113 -5.26 -20.14 16.12
CA GLY A 113 -4.48 -20.88 17.10
C GLY A 113 -3.66 -20.00 18.03
N THR A 114 -3.25 -20.56 19.16
CA THR A 114 -2.43 -19.85 20.15
C THR A 114 -0.92 -20.08 20.00
N GLY A 115 -0.54 -21.01 19.12
CA GLY A 115 0.83 -21.48 18.94
C GLY A 115 1.55 -20.77 17.81
N ASN A 116 2.25 -21.55 16.99
CA ASN A 116 3.01 -21.11 15.83
C ASN A 116 2.51 -21.78 14.55
N LEU A 117 2.68 -21.10 13.42
CA LEU A 117 2.39 -21.63 12.10
C LEU A 117 3.62 -21.52 11.21
N GLU A 118 4.04 -22.64 10.65
CA GLU A 118 5.14 -22.70 9.69
C GLU A 118 4.66 -23.27 8.36
N ILE A 119 4.71 -22.44 7.33
CA ILE A 119 4.45 -22.85 5.95
C ILE A 119 5.80 -23.20 5.35
N SER A 120 5.99 -24.48 5.03
CA SER A 120 7.27 -25.00 4.55
C SER A 120 7.66 -24.36 3.21
N PRO A 121 8.97 -24.31 2.87
CA PRO A 121 9.42 -23.81 1.58
C PRO A 121 8.71 -24.47 0.39
N GLY A 122 8.33 -23.67 -0.61
CA GLY A 122 7.67 -24.12 -1.83
C GLY A 122 6.21 -24.55 -1.68
N VAL A 123 5.59 -24.41 -0.51
CA VAL A 123 4.16 -24.69 -0.31
C VAL A 123 3.30 -23.59 -0.93
N SER A 124 2.27 -23.98 -1.68
CA SER A 124 1.25 -23.07 -2.21
C SER A 124 -0.08 -23.23 -1.46
N ILE A 125 -0.63 -22.14 -0.93
CA ILE A 125 -1.99 -22.06 -0.38
C ILE A 125 -2.80 -21.12 -1.29
N ILE A 126 -3.73 -21.68 -2.05
CA ILE A 126 -4.47 -20.95 -3.07
C ILE A 126 -5.94 -20.96 -2.72
N CYS A 127 -6.53 -19.77 -2.66
CA CYS A 127 -7.96 -19.58 -2.72
C CYS A 127 -8.33 -18.97 -4.07
N ALA A 128 -9.03 -19.77 -4.90
CA ALA A 128 -9.20 -19.46 -6.32
C ALA A 128 -10.35 -18.49 -6.63
N ALA A 129 -11.25 -18.27 -5.68
CA ALA A 129 -12.39 -17.37 -5.87
C ALA A 129 -11.98 -15.90 -5.71
N LYS A 130 -12.43 -15.03 -6.62
CA LYS A 130 -12.17 -13.60 -6.51
C LYS A 130 -12.80 -13.04 -5.24
N GLY A 131 -12.02 -12.26 -4.49
CA GLY A 131 -12.45 -11.69 -3.23
C GLY A 131 -12.54 -12.67 -2.07
N CYS A 132 -12.13 -13.93 -2.22
CA CYS A 132 -12.10 -14.86 -1.10
C CYS A 132 -10.99 -14.52 -0.10
N TYR A 133 -11.15 -15.02 1.12
CA TYR A 133 -10.31 -14.70 2.27
C TYR A 133 -9.39 -15.85 2.63
N VAL A 134 -8.13 -15.52 2.91
CA VAL A 134 -7.23 -16.36 3.71
C VAL A 134 -6.89 -15.56 4.96
N THR A 135 -7.42 -16.01 6.10
CA THR A 135 -7.20 -15.38 7.40
C THR A 135 -6.35 -16.29 8.27
N VAL A 136 -5.22 -15.78 8.73
CA VAL A 136 -4.32 -16.45 9.68
C VAL A 136 -4.29 -15.60 10.95
N ASN A 137 -4.88 -16.11 12.02
CA ASN A 137 -4.87 -15.47 13.32
C ASN A 137 -4.20 -16.41 14.34
N ILE A 138 -2.89 -16.21 14.50
CA ILE A 138 -2.00 -17.07 15.28
C ILE A 138 -1.26 -16.20 16.28
N SER A 139 -1.51 -16.37 17.58
CA SER A 139 -0.93 -15.45 18.58
C SER A 139 0.60 -15.49 18.65
N GLY A 140 1.24 -16.61 18.29
CA GLY A 140 2.70 -16.76 18.30
C GLY A 140 3.36 -16.28 17.01
N ILE A 141 4.25 -17.12 16.47
CA ILE A 141 5.08 -16.80 15.30
C ILE A 141 4.49 -17.46 14.06
N VAL A 142 4.41 -16.68 12.98
CA VAL A 142 4.07 -17.18 11.65
C VAL A 142 5.28 -17.06 10.74
N ARG A 143 5.65 -18.16 10.07
CA ARG A 143 6.73 -18.21 9.09
C ARG A 143 6.20 -18.70 7.75
N VAL A 144 6.49 -17.95 6.70
CA VAL A 144 6.25 -18.31 5.31
C VAL A 144 7.60 -18.59 4.67
N GLY A 145 7.91 -19.86 4.49
CA GLY A 145 9.22 -20.31 4.02
C GLY A 145 9.52 -19.86 2.59
N SER A 146 10.79 -19.99 2.20
CA SER A 146 11.26 -19.54 0.89
C SER A 146 10.46 -20.16 -0.27
N TYR A 147 10.15 -19.36 -1.29
CA TYR A 147 9.33 -19.78 -2.45
C TYR A 147 7.91 -20.28 -2.13
N ALA A 148 7.44 -20.18 -0.88
CA ALA A 148 6.04 -20.45 -0.57
C ALA A 148 5.15 -19.34 -1.11
N GLU A 149 3.93 -19.70 -1.54
CA GLU A 149 3.00 -18.76 -2.16
C GLU A 149 1.63 -18.84 -1.51
N ILE A 150 1.06 -17.69 -1.16
CA ILE A 150 -0.31 -17.60 -0.63
C ILE A 150 -1.09 -16.67 -1.55
N ILE A 151 -2.11 -17.21 -2.21
CA ILE A 151 -2.93 -16.49 -3.19
C ILE A 151 -4.37 -16.43 -2.69
N ALA A 152 -4.94 -15.23 -2.62
CA ALA A 152 -6.37 -15.03 -2.34
C ALA A 152 -6.84 -13.65 -2.84
N GLY A 153 -8.13 -13.36 -2.72
CA GLY A 153 -8.62 -12.00 -2.92
C GLY A 153 -8.33 -11.07 -1.75
N SER A 154 -8.44 -11.59 -0.52
CA SER A 154 -8.13 -10.91 0.73
C SER A 154 -7.24 -11.79 1.60
N ILE A 155 -6.15 -11.24 2.11
CA ILE A 155 -5.23 -11.94 3.00
C ILE A 155 -5.10 -11.16 4.30
N ILE A 156 -5.32 -11.82 5.43
CA ILE A 156 -5.17 -11.23 6.76
C ILE A 156 -4.22 -12.10 7.58
N PHE A 157 -3.16 -11.50 8.11
CA PHE A 157 -2.31 -12.12 9.14
C PHE A 157 -2.41 -11.32 10.43
N VAL A 158 -2.69 -12.01 11.52
CA VAL A 158 -2.65 -11.49 12.89
C VAL A 158 -1.68 -12.37 13.68
N SER A 159 -0.57 -11.79 14.15
CA SER A 159 0.44 -12.55 14.92
C SER A 159 1.36 -11.69 15.78
N THR A 160 2.14 -12.33 16.67
CA THR A 160 3.21 -11.62 17.37
C THR A 160 4.36 -11.29 16.42
N ASN A 161 4.79 -12.26 15.62
CA ASN A 161 5.82 -12.09 14.60
C ASN A 161 5.39 -12.73 13.28
N LEU A 162 5.74 -12.09 12.17
CA LEU A 162 5.55 -12.63 10.82
C LEU A 162 6.88 -12.54 10.05
N SER A 163 7.34 -13.68 9.53
CA SER A 163 8.49 -13.75 8.63
C SER A 163 8.04 -14.25 7.26
N LEU A 164 8.30 -13.45 6.24
CA LEU A 164 8.21 -13.82 4.83
C LEU A 164 9.63 -14.00 4.31
N ASP A 165 10.03 -15.26 4.12
CA ASP A 165 11.41 -15.59 3.75
C ASP A 165 11.66 -15.31 2.26
N LEU A 166 12.91 -15.49 1.82
CA LEU A 166 13.36 -15.13 0.48
C LEU A 166 12.48 -15.76 -0.61
N HIS A 167 12.02 -14.93 -1.55
CA HIS A 167 11.14 -15.33 -2.67
C HIS A 167 9.77 -15.90 -2.25
N SER A 168 9.41 -15.88 -0.96
CA SER A 168 8.02 -16.11 -0.57
C SER A 168 7.10 -15.04 -1.16
N THR A 169 5.85 -15.37 -1.41
CA THR A 169 4.91 -14.50 -2.13
C THR A 169 3.55 -14.49 -1.43
N ILE A 170 3.10 -13.31 -1.02
CA ILE A 170 1.74 -13.02 -0.58
C ILE A 170 1.06 -12.25 -1.71
N ASN A 171 0.14 -12.91 -2.41
CA ASN A 171 -0.35 -12.43 -3.70
C ASN A 171 -1.88 -12.29 -3.70
N THR A 172 -2.31 -11.07 -3.93
CA THR A 172 -3.72 -10.73 -4.16
C THR A 172 -3.91 -9.99 -5.49
N ALA A 173 -2.89 -10.04 -6.36
CA ALA A 173 -2.90 -9.34 -7.64
C ALA A 173 -4.01 -9.87 -8.55
N ALA A 174 -4.78 -8.95 -9.16
CA ALA A 174 -5.92 -9.26 -10.03
C ALA A 174 -7.02 -10.16 -9.40
N SER A 175 -6.97 -10.39 -8.08
CA SER A 175 -7.88 -11.28 -7.34
C SER A 175 -8.93 -10.51 -6.52
N GLY A 176 -9.01 -9.19 -6.71
CA GLY A 176 -9.96 -8.35 -6.00
C GLY A 176 -11.42 -8.75 -6.25
N GLY A 177 -12.22 -8.65 -5.19
CA GLY A 177 -13.68 -8.67 -5.29
C GLY A 177 -14.22 -7.38 -5.94
N PRO A 178 -15.54 -7.18 -5.96
CA PRO A 178 -16.11 -5.92 -6.43
C PRO A 178 -15.62 -4.74 -5.56
N PRO A 179 -15.20 -3.61 -6.14
CA PRO A 179 -14.93 -2.40 -5.38
C PRO A 179 -16.24 -1.88 -4.74
N PRO A 180 -16.18 -0.97 -3.75
CA PRO A 180 -17.38 -0.45 -3.10
C PRO A 180 -18.37 0.14 -4.12
N GLU A 181 -19.67 -0.16 -3.95
CA GLU A 181 -20.72 0.14 -4.94
C GLU A 181 -20.86 1.63 -5.27
N GLN A 182 -20.50 2.51 -4.33
CA GLN A 182 -20.64 3.96 -4.51
C GLN A 182 -19.46 4.60 -5.26
N THR A 183 -18.57 3.81 -5.86
CA THR A 183 -17.35 4.30 -6.51
C THR A 183 -17.49 4.37 -8.03
N SER A 184 -16.92 5.41 -8.64
CA SER A 184 -16.71 5.52 -10.08
C SER A 184 -15.33 5.02 -10.51
N GLY A 185 -14.76 4.08 -9.73
CA GLY A 185 -13.44 3.50 -9.97
C GLY A 185 -13.38 2.62 -11.22
N THR A 186 -14.47 1.92 -11.55
CA THR A 186 -14.55 1.17 -12.81
C THR A 186 -15.04 2.12 -13.93
N PRO A 187 -14.28 2.34 -15.01
CA PRO A 187 -14.69 3.22 -16.10
C PRO A 187 -15.94 2.71 -16.80
N ILE A 188 -16.82 3.64 -17.16
CA ILE A 188 -18.03 3.35 -17.93
C ILE A 188 -17.73 3.52 -19.42
N GLY A 189 -18.35 2.69 -20.25
CA GLY A 189 -18.25 2.76 -21.71
C GLY A 189 -17.22 1.82 -22.31
N TYR A 190 -16.85 2.08 -23.57
CA TYR A 190 -16.05 1.18 -24.40
C TYR A 190 -14.72 1.81 -24.81
N ASP A 191 -14.17 2.63 -23.91
CA ASP A 191 -12.98 3.41 -24.19
C ASP A 191 -11.68 2.69 -23.82
N GLY A 192 -11.77 1.49 -23.24
CA GLY A 192 -10.62 0.75 -22.73
C GLY A 192 -9.84 1.51 -21.65
N ALA A 193 -10.50 2.42 -20.93
CA ALA A 193 -9.84 3.21 -19.88
C ALA A 193 -9.46 2.32 -18.69
N GLY A 194 -8.43 2.69 -17.94
CA GLY A 194 -7.97 1.95 -16.76
C GLY A 194 -8.83 2.20 -15.52
N GLY A 195 -8.85 1.21 -14.62
CA GLY A 195 -9.50 1.32 -13.31
C GLY A 195 -8.82 2.36 -12.42
N GLY A 196 -9.57 3.02 -11.56
CA GLY A 196 -9.06 3.91 -10.51
C GLY A 196 -9.20 3.30 -9.12
N HIS A 197 -8.32 3.66 -8.18
CA HIS A 197 -8.50 3.36 -6.75
C HIS A 197 -7.72 4.35 -5.88
N GLY A 198 -6.43 4.10 -5.64
CA GLY A 198 -5.52 5.02 -4.96
C GLY A 198 -5.03 6.12 -5.87
N GLY A 199 -4.91 5.83 -7.17
CA GLY A 199 -4.74 6.81 -8.25
C GLY A 199 -5.84 6.71 -9.31
N ARG A 200 -5.95 7.75 -10.14
CA ARG A 200 -6.93 7.78 -11.24
C ARG A 200 -6.44 6.89 -12.38
N GLY A 201 -7.33 6.11 -12.98
CA GLY A 201 -6.99 5.34 -14.18
C GLY A 201 -6.76 6.23 -15.41
N ALA A 202 -5.92 5.76 -16.33
CA ALA A 202 -5.63 6.47 -17.58
C ALA A 202 -6.70 6.21 -18.65
N SER A 203 -6.81 7.11 -19.62
CA SER A 203 -7.65 6.96 -20.80
C SER A 203 -6.86 7.41 -22.03
N CYS A 204 -6.88 6.58 -23.07
CA CYS A 204 -6.12 6.81 -24.30
C CYS A 204 -6.99 7.24 -25.49
N LEU A 205 -8.30 7.41 -25.29
CA LEU A 205 -9.19 7.93 -26.33
C LEU A 205 -9.08 9.44 -26.45
N LYS A 206 -8.48 9.88 -27.55
CA LYS A 206 -8.41 11.28 -27.94
C LYS A 206 -9.72 11.68 -28.61
N SER A 207 -10.63 12.27 -27.85
CA SER A 207 -11.86 12.86 -28.39
C SER A 207 -12.00 14.31 -27.94
N ASN A 208 -12.92 15.08 -28.55
CA ASN A 208 -13.27 16.43 -28.09
C ASN A 208 -14.03 16.41 -26.74
N LYS A 209 -14.30 15.23 -26.17
CA LYS A 209 -14.84 15.04 -24.82
C LYS A 209 -13.72 14.62 -23.88
N THR A 210 -13.75 15.08 -22.63
CA THR A 210 -12.85 14.60 -21.58
C THR A 210 -13.18 13.16 -21.22
N ASN A 211 -12.42 12.23 -21.78
CA ASN A 211 -12.52 10.81 -21.43
C ASN A 211 -11.50 10.53 -20.34
N TRP A 212 -11.98 10.31 -19.13
CA TRP A 212 -11.14 9.98 -17.99
C TRP A 212 -11.24 8.49 -17.69
N GLY A 213 -10.16 7.89 -17.16
CA GLY A 213 -10.28 6.60 -16.50
C GLY A 213 -10.93 6.73 -15.13
N GLY A 214 -10.93 5.60 -14.42
CA GLY A 214 -11.64 5.41 -13.18
C GLY A 214 -11.23 6.40 -12.11
N ASP A 215 -12.19 6.86 -11.32
CA ASP A 215 -11.96 7.81 -10.23
C ASP A 215 -11.23 7.17 -9.04
N VAL A 216 -10.60 8.04 -8.25
CA VAL A 216 -10.01 7.70 -6.97
C VAL A 216 -11.11 7.60 -5.91
N TYR A 217 -11.07 6.59 -5.04
CA TYR A 217 -12.03 6.40 -3.95
C TYR A 217 -11.37 6.01 -2.63
N ALA A 218 -12.16 5.78 -1.58
CA ALA A 218 -11.69 5.50 -0.21
C ALA A 218 -10.89 6.65 0.43
N TRP A 219 -11.25 7.90 0.11
CA TRP A 219 -10.62 9.10 0.69
C TRP A 219 -10.86 9.28 2.20
N SER A 220 -11.96 8.72 2.72
CA SER A 220 -12.28 8.78 4.15
C SER A 220 -11.53 7.74 5.00
N THR A 221 -10.89 6.76 4.36
CA THR A 221 -10.22 5.62 5.02
C THR A 221 -8.75 5.53 4.63
N LEU A 222 -8.12 6.66 4.31
CA LEU A 222 -6.71 6.69 3.88
C LEU A 222 -5.76 6.05 4.89
N SER A 223 -5.98 6.26 6.18
CA SER A 223 -5.17 5.68 7.26
C SER A 223 -5.36 4.17 7.39
N GLU A 224 -6.51 3.64 6.98
CA GLU A 224 -6.91 2.24 7.13
C GLU A 224 -7.54 1.72 5.82
N PRO A 225 -6.76 1.63 4.73
CA PRO A 225 -7.29 1.26 3.43
C PRO A 225 -7.74 -0.21 3.44
N TRP A 226 -9.00 -0.46 3.09
CA TRP A 226 -9.59 -1.80 3.06
C TRP A 226 -10.55 -2.01 1.89
N SER A 227 -10.23 -1.43 0.73
CA SER A 227 -11.02 -1.57 -0.49
C SER A 227 -10.30 -2.41 -1.54
N TYR A 228 -11.04 -3.23 -2.25
CA TYR A 228 -10.54 -3.86 -3.48
C TYR A 228 -10.22 -2.79 -4.53
N GLY A 229 -9.29 -3.09 -5.42
CA GLY A 229 -9.10 -2.34 -6.66
C GLY A 229 -10.28 -2.51 -7.61
N SER A 230 -10.44 -1.58 -8.54
CA SER A 230 -11.47 -1.62 -9.57
C SER A 230 -10.95 -2.25 -10.86
N LYS A 231 -11.89 -2.71 -11.69
CA LYS A 231 -11.56 -3.25 -13.01
C LYS A 231 -11.28 -2.14 -14.02
N GLY A 232 -10.46 -2.44 -15.00
CA GLY A 232 -10.38 -1.62 -16.21
C GLY A 232 -11.63 -1.73 -17.07
N GLY A 233 -11.87 -0.71 -17.90
CA GLY A 233 -12.91 -0.71 -18.92
C GLY A 233 -12.54 -1.59 -20.12
N SER A 234 -13.54 -1.94 -20.92
CA SER A 234 -13.36 -2.70 -22.18
C SER A 234 -13.35 -1.77 -23.38
N THR A 235 -12.88 -2.22 -24.55
CA THR A 235 -13.13 -1.55 -25.85
C THR A 235 -14.31 -2.15 -26.63
N SER A 236 -15.05 -3.08 -26.02
CA SER A 236 -16.18 -3.78 -26.65
C SER A 236 -17.37 -3.94 -25.70
N ALA A 237 -18.58 -3.89 -26.25
CA ALA A 237 -19.82 -4.15 -25.53
C ALA A 237 -20.05 -5.63 -25.21
N ASP A 238 -19.58 -6.52 -26.08
CA ASP A 238 -19.88 -7.95 -26.01
C ASP A 238 -18.83 -8.74 -25.21
N LYS A 239 -17.68 -8.14 -24.92
CA LYS A 239 -16.54 -8.78 -24.26
C LYS A 239 -15.94 -7.88 -23.19
N LEU A 240 -15.61 -8.46 -22.04
CA LEU A 240 -14.97 -7.77 -20.92
C LEU A 240 -13.46 -8.02 -20.95
N TYR A 241 -12.71 -7.10 -21.56
CA TYR A 241 -11.25 -7.21 -21.69
C TYR A 241 -10.47 -6.55 -20.54
N GLY A 242 -11.12 -5.70 -19.74
CA GLY A 242 -10.45 -4.95 -18.69
C GLY A 242 -9.81 -5.85 -17.65
N GLY A 243 -8.61 -5.47 -17.21
CA GLY A 243 -7.90 -6.17 -16.15
C GLY A 243 -8.66 -6.08 -14.83
N ASP A 244 -8.59 -7.13 -14.04
CA ASP A 244 -9.23 -7.16 -12.72
C ASP A 244 -8.48 -6.29 -11.70
N GLY A 245 -9.19 -5.77 -10.71
CA GLY A 245 -8.57 -4.99 -9.62
C GLY A 245 -7.75 -5.85 -8.65
N GLY A 246 -6.78 -5.21 -8.01
CA GLY A 246 -6.00 -5.82 -6.94
C GLY A 246 -6.82 -6.14 -5.68
N GLY A 247 -6.35 -7.09 -4.90
CA GLY A 247 -7.00 -7.55 -3.67
C GLY A 247 -6.71 -6.71 -2.44
N ARG A 248 -6.82 -7.32 -1.25
CA ARG A 248 -6.58 -6.65 0.04
C ARG A 248 -5.62 -7.45 0.90
N ILE A 249 -4.67 -6.78 1.54
CA ILE A 249 -3.72 -7.40 2.46
C ILE A 249 -3.74 -6.61 3.77
N LYS A 250 -3.97 -7.29 4.89
CA LYS A 250 -3.79 -6.74 6.24
C LYS A 250 -2.79 -7.58 7.02
N PHE A 251 -1.72 -6.95 7.48
CA PHE A 251 -0.83 -7.54 8.48
C PHE A 251 -1.00 -6.77 9.80
N ASP A 252 -1.41 -7.48 10.84
CA ASP A 252 -1.53 -7.00 12.21
C ASP A 252 -0.51 -7.75 13.06
N VAL A 253 0.72 -7.25 13.04
CA VAL A 253 1.88 -7.91 13.64
C VAL A 253 2.28 -7.13 14.88
N ARG A 254 2.33 -7.77 16.04
CA ARG A 254 2.59 -7.05 17.29
C ARG A 254 4.02 -6.51 17.37
N ASP A 255 5.01 -7.34 17.03
CA ASP A 255 6.42 -7.06 17.32
C ASP A 255 7.26 -6.89 16.03
N LEU A 256 7.53 -7.96 15.29
CA LEU A 256 8.41 -7.92 14.12
C LEU A 256 7.76 -8.50 12.87
N LEU A 257 7.68 -7.68 11.83
CA LEU A 257 7.40 -8.07 10.46
C LEU A 257 8.71 -8.07 9.65
N ASN A 258 9.14 -9.25 9.22
CA ASN A 258 10.27 -9.42 8.30
C ASN A 258 9.77 -9.77 6.90
N VAL A 259 10.07 -8.92 5.90
CA VAL A 259 9.66 -9.11 4.50
C VAL A 259 10.89 -9.22 3.62
N ASP A 260 11.32 -10.45 3.32
CA ASP A 260 12.36 -10.76 2.32
C ASP A 260 11.76 -11.32 1.00
N GLY A 261 10.43 -11.43 0.95
CA GLY A 261 9.66 -11.88 -0.21
C GLY A 261 8.90 -10.75 -0.93
N LEU A 262 7.84 -11.11 -1.64
CA LEU A 262 6.93 -10.20 -2.34
C LEU A 262 5.55 -10.17 -1.65
N VAL A 263 5.03 -8.97 -1.41
CA VAL A 263 3.66 -8.73 -0.95
C VAL A 263 2.97 -7.87 -2.00
N THR A 264 1.98 -8.41 -2.73
CA THR A 264 1.37 -7.69 -3.87
C THR A 264 -0.15 -7.68 -3.83
N ALA A 265 -0.71 -6.49 -4.05
CA ALA A 265 -2.11 -6.22 -4.35
C ALA A 265 -2.23 -5.49 -5.70
N ASP A 266 -1.41 -5.87 -6.68
CA ASP A 266 -1.37 -5.19 -7.98
C ASP A 266 -2.64 -5.42 -8.82
N GLY A 267 -2.94 -4.45 -9.69
CA GLY A 267 -3.99 -4.58 -10.69
C GLY A 267 -3.60 -5.51 -11.84
N GLY A 268 -4.58 -6.23 -12.39
CA GLY A 268 -4.40 -7.12 -13.53
C GLY A 268 -4.27 -6.37 -14.86
N ALA A 269 -3.61 -7.00 -15.83
CA ALA A 269 -3.45 -6.43 -17.17
C ALA A 269 -4.74 -6.58 -18.01
N GLY A 270 -5.15 -5.51 -18.70
CA GLY A 270 -6.26 -5.51 -19.68
C GLY A 270 -5.83 -5.67 -21.14
N GLY A 271 -4.52 -5.63 -21.41
CA GLY A 271 -3.94 -5.80 -22.75
C GLY A 271 -4.33 -4.69 -23.73
N LEU A 272 -4.30 -4.98 -25.04
CA LEU A 272 -4.53 -3.98 -26.09
C LEU A 272 -6.02 -3.61 -26.29
N LYS A 273 -6.95 -4.34 -25.67
CA LYS A 273 -8.40 -4.18 -25.87
C LYS A 273 -9.17 -3.86 -24.58
N GLY A 274 -8.46 -3.65 -23.49
CA GLY A 274 -9.04 -3.28 -22.20
C GLY A 274 -8.05 -2.47 -21.39
N GLY A 275 -8.57 -1.65 -20.47
CA GLY A 275 -7.73 -0.94 -19.53
C GLY A 275 -7.19 -1.88 -18.45
N GLY A 276 -6.06 -1.52 -17.85
CA GLY A 276 -5.55 -2.21 -16.68
C GLY A 276 -6.47 -2.02 -15.47
N GLY A 277 -6.56 -3.05 -14.62
CA GLY A 277 -7.21 -2.93 -13.32
C GLY A 277 -6.39 -2.07 -12.38
N SER A 278 -7.02 -1.44 -11.38
CA SER A 278 -6.28 -0.64 -10.40
C SER A 278 -5.63 -1.53 -9.34
N GLY A 279 -4.61 -1.01 -8.66
CA GLY A 279 -4.08 -1.64 -7.45
C GLY A 279 -5.12 -1.69 -6.31
N GLY A 280 -4.90 -2.59 -5.36
CA GLY A 280 -5.75 -2.86 -4.21
C GLY A 280 -5.35 -2.10 -2.94
N SER A 281 -5.62 -2.68 -1.76
CA SER A 281 -5.27 -2.07 -0.47
C SER A 281 -4.28 -2.93 0.31
N ILE A 282 -3.24 -2.30 0.88
CA ILE A 282 -2.32 -2.94 1.82
C ILE A 282 -2.29 -2.11 3.11
N LEU A 283 -2.57 -2.76 4.24
CA LEU A 283 -2.53 -2.17 5.57
C LEU A 283 -1.60 -2.99 6.46
N ILE A 284 -0.59 -2.34 7.03
CA ILE A 284 0.40 -2.99 7.88
C ILE A 284 0.49 -2.26 9.21
N TYR A 285 0.26 -3.00 10.30
CA TYR A 285 0.61 -2.62 11.66
C TYR A 285 1.78 -3.51 12.11
N ALA A 286 2.88 -2.89 12.54
CA ALA A 286 4.03 -3.60 13.09
C ALA A 286 4.84 -2.69 14.00
N LEU A 287 5.34 -3.16 15.15
CA LEU A 287 6.33 -2.35 15.88
C LEU A 287 7.59 -2.15 15.02
N LYS A 288 8.10 -3.21 14.37
CA LYS A 288 9.26 -3.13 13.48
C LYS A 288 8.96 -3.82 12.15
N LEU A 289 9.18 -3.11 11.05
CA LEU A 289 9.18 -3.63 9.69
C LEU A 289 10.62 -3.65 9.16
N LYS A 290 11.11 -4.80 8.73
CA LYS A 290 12.42 -4.92 8.10
C LYS A 290 12.42 -5.95 6.97
N GLY A 291 13.51 -6.01 6.22
CA GLY A 291 13.76 -7.04 5.20
C GLY A 291 14.08 -6.42 3.86
N LYS A 292 14.47 -7.23 2.88
CA LYS A 292 14.90 -6.78 1.55
C LYS A 292 13.88 -7.05 0.44
N GLY A 293 12.66 -7.35 0.84
CA GLY A 293 11.55 -7.66 -0.05
C GLY A 293 10.84 -6.42 -0.60
N THR A 294 9.73 -6.68 -1.29
CA THR A 294 8.93 -5.67 -1.98
C THR A 294 7.47 -5.73 -1.54
N ILE A 295 6.88 -4.57 -1.28
CA ILE A 295 5.45 -4.40 -1.05
C ILE A 295 4.88 -3.56 -2.20
N SER A 296 3.89 -4.07 -2.93
CA SER A 296 3.37 -3.45 -4.16
C SER A 296 1.85 -3.38 -4.22
N ALA A 297 1.33 -2.22 -4.64
CA ALA A 297 -0.08 -2.04 -5.02
C ALA A 297 -0.17 -1.21 -6.32
N ALA A 298 0.62 -1.57 -7.32
CA ALA A 298 0.64 -0.92 -8.62
C ALA A 298 -0.63 -1.19 -9.44
N GLY A 299 -0.95 -0.28 -10.36
CA GLY A 299 -2.00 -0.50 -11.35
C GLY A 299 -1.52 -1.44 -12.47
N GLY A 300 -2.46 -2.15 -13.07
CA GLY A 300 -2.20 -3.03 -14.20
C GLY A 300 -1.99 -2.27 -15.51
N SER A 301 -1.34 -2.93 -16.47
CA SER A 301 -1.16 -2.39 -17.82
C SER A 301 -2.39 -2.64 -18.71
N GLY A 302 -2.59 -1.80 -19.72
CA GLY A 302 -3.67 -1.97 -20.67
C GLY A 302 -3.76 -0.81 -21.65
N TRP A 303 -4.83 -0.79 -22.45
CA TRP A 303 -5.11 0.30 -23.39
C TRP A 303 -5.07 1.66 -22.68
N GLY A 304 -5.78 1.79 -21.55
CA GLY A 304 -5.46 2.74 -20.49
C GLY A 304 -4.85 2.02 -19.30
N GLY A 305 -3.72 2.51 -18.78
CA GLY A 305 -3.12 1.99 -17.54
C GLY A 305 -4.05 2.16 -16.33
N GLY A 306 -4.09 1.17 -15.45
CA GLY A 306 -4.81 1.26 -14.17
C GLY A 306 -4.08 2.20 -13.20
N GLY A 307 -4.84 2.88 -12.34
CA GLY A 307 -4.29 3.65 -11.23
C GLY A 307 -3.73 2.72 -10.15
N GLY A 308 -2.78 3.21 -9.35
CA GLY A 308 -2.31 2.47 -8.18
C GLY A 308 -3.38 2.27 -7.11
N GLY A 309 -3.05 1.43 -6.17
CA GLY A 309 -3.79 1.16 -4.95
C GLY A 309 -3.34 2.06 -3.79
N ARG A 310 -3.64 1.63 -2.56
CA ARG A 310 -3.30 2.35 -1.33
C ARG A 310 -2.46 1.47 -0.42
N ILE A 311 -1.39 2.02 0.12
CA ILE A 311 -0.55 1.37 1.14
C ILE A 311 -0.51 2.26 2.38
N SER A 312 -0.90 1.72 3.53
CA SER A 312 -0.76 2.35 4.85
C SER A 312 0.16 1.50 5.71
N LEU A 313 1.22 2.12 6.22
CA LEU A 313 2.18 1.51 7.14
C LEU A 313 2.11 2.25 8.47
N VAL A 314 1.79 1.53 9.53
CA VAL A 314 1.78 2.02 10.91
C VAL A 314 2.88 1.26 11.64
N CYS A 315 4.07 1.85 11.66
CA CYS A 315 5.26 1.21 12.21
C CYS A 315 6.05 2.15 13.13
N TYR A 316 6.72 1.61 14.15
CA TYR A 316 7.68 2.40 14.92
C TYR A 316 9.04 2.50 14.22
N ALA A 317 9.47 1.44 13.52
CA ALA A 317 10.71 1.46 12.73
C ALA A 317 10.57 0.70 11.41
N ILE A 318 11.19 1.22 10.35
CA ILE A 318 11.25 0.61 9.01
C ILE A 318 12.71 0.55 8.55
N GLN A 319 13.15 -0.59 8.02
CA GLN A 319 14.52 -0.78 7.52
C GLN A 319 14.55 -1.66 6.25
N ASP A 320 15.28 -1.21 5.23
CA ASP A 320 15.67 -1.96 4.01
C ASP A 320 14.53 -2.45 3.06
N VAL A 321 13.25 -2.24 3.40
CA VAL A 321 12.10 -2.71 2.59
C VAL A 321 11.82 -1.76 1.42
N THR A 322 11.53 -2.32 0.23
CA THR A 322 11.09 -1.56 -0.95
C THR A 322 9.55 -1.49 -1.02
N ILE A 323 9.01 -0.28 -1.24
CA ILE A 323 7.57 -0.04 -1.37
C ILE A 323 7.31 0.58 -2.73
N THR A 324 6.35 0.02 -3.47
CA THR A 324 6.00 0.44 -4.83
C THR A 324 4.50 0.68 -4.98
N VAL A 325 4.14 1.86 -5.48
CA VAL A 325 2.77 2.21 -5.88
C VAL A 325 2.86 3.01 -7.18
N HIS A 326 2.00 2.73 -8.15
CA HIS A 326 1.94 3.48 -9.41
C HIS A 326 0.96 4.66 -9.27
N ASP A 327 1.35 5.87 -9.68
CA ASP A 327 0.50 7.06 -9.76
C ASP A 327 -0.19 7.60 -8.47
N GLN A 328 0.08 7.13 -7.24
CA GLN A 328 -0.33 7.82 -5.98
C GLN A 328 0.15 7.23 -4.61
N THR A 329 -0.34 7.86 -3.52
CA THR A 329 0.07 7.95 -2.10
C THR A 329 0.43 6.65 -1.34
N VAL A 330 1.62 6.64 -0.75
CA VAL A 330 2.00 5.76 0.37
C VAL A 330 1.90 6.59 1.66
N LEU A 331 1.09 6.12 2.62
CA LEU A 331 1.06 6.73 3.95
C LEU A 331 1.96 5.91 4.89
N VAL A 332 3.03 6.56 5.37
CA VAL A 332 3.92 5.98 6.36
C VAL A 332 3.78 6.78 7.65
N TYR A 333 3.23 6.15 8.68
CA TYR A 333 3.17 6.69 10.03
C TYR A 333 4.34 6.12 10.83
N LEU A 334 5.30 6.98 11.16
CA LEU A 334 6.37 6.73 12.11
C LEU A 334 6.11 7.58 13.36
N ASP A 335 5.76 6.94 14.47
CA ASP A 335 5.64 7.66 15.75
C ASP A 335 7.04 7.83 16.40
N PRO A 336 7.41 9.01 16.94
CA PRO A 336 6.67 10.27 17.05
C PRO A 336 7.42 11.43 16.36
N CYS A 337 7.23 11.59 15.04
CA CYS A 337 7.28 12.90 14.37
C CYS A 337 6.74 12.73 12.95
N ILE A 338 5.49 13.15 12.78
CA ILE A 338 4.67 13.07 11.56
C ILE A 338 5.45 13.53 10.32
N LEU A 339 5.72 12.62 9.39
CA LEU A 339 6.07 12.93 8.01
C LEU A 339 4.97 12.39 7.07
N LYS A 340 3.91 13.19 6.88
CA LYS A 340 2.99 13.00 5.76
C LYS A 340 3.69 13.43 4.46
N TRP A 341 3.86 12.49 3.53
CA TRP A 341 4.27 12.81 2.16
C TRP A 341 3.03 12.91 1.27
N ASP A 342 2.54 14.13 1.06
CA ASP A 342 1.58 14.44 -0.01
C ASP A 342 2.31 15.21 -1.11
N ARG A 343 2.48 14.60 -2.29
CA ARG A 343 2.71 15.36 -3.51
C ARG A 343 2.09 14.64 -4.71
N ALA A 344 0.89 15.09 -5.06
CA ALA A 344 0.23 14.79 -6.32
C ALA A 344 0.73 15.78 -7.38
N ASP A 345 1.48 15.28 -8.36
CA ASP A 345 1.46 15.74 -9.76
C ASP A 345 2.51 14.97 -10.56
N TYR A 346 2.09 14.30 -11.65
CA TYR A 346 2.63 14.46 -13.01
C TYR A 346 2.01 13.41 -13.95
N ARG A 347 1.52 13.88 -15.10
CA ARG A 347 1.09 13.02 -16.23
C ARG A 347 2.32 12.33 -16.82
N ILE A 348 2.31 11.00 -16.89
CA ILE A 348 3.23 10.25 -17.73
C ILE A 348 2.44 9.22 -18.53
N CYS A 349 2.15 9.54 -19.80
CA CYS A 349 1.91 8.52 -20.81
C CYS A 349 3.28 7.98 -21.23
N SER A 350 3.66 6.80 -20.76
CA SER A 350 4.85 6.10 -21.26
C SER A 350 4.60 5.63 -22.69
N TYR A 351 5.42 6.13 -23.62
CA TYR A 351 5.48 5.73 -25.02
C TYR A 351 6.55 4.65 -25.14
N SER A 352 6.18 3.38 -25.30
CA SER A 352 7.11 2.39 -25.86
C SER A 352 7.07 2.50 -27.39
N ARG A 353 8.16 2.98 -28.00
CA ARG A 353 8.37 2.87 -29.45
C ARG A 353 9.06 1.54 -29.75
N LEU A 354 8.43 0.80 -30.66
CA LEU A 354 8.90 -0.23 -31.60
C LEU A 354 9.84 -1.32 -31.07
#